data_AF-A0A160FUY1-F1
#
_entry.id   AF-A0A160FUY1-F1
#
_cell.length_a   1.000
_cell.length_b   1.000
_cell.length_c   1.000
_cell.angle_alpha   90.00
_cell.angle_beta   90.00
_cell.angle_gamma   90.00
#
_symmetry.space_group_name_H-M   'P 1'
#
loop_
_entity.id
_entity.type
_entity.pdbx_description
1 polymer ?
#
loop_
_entity_poly.entity_id
_entity_poly.type
_entity_poly.pdbx_seq_one_letter_code
_entity_poly.pdbx_strand_id
1 'polypeptide(L)'
;MNTLMIKDLSLTAQLDSKAMSAVRGGYGYPSSSFFNFTPVYAPNNSKTVTATQLISNEMNIQNANGNNAAFVTGVTTTIDPHVSSSNNINVY
;
A
#
# COMPACT_ATOMS: atom_id res chain seq x y z
N MET A 1 -35.95 79.62 40.23
CA MET A 1 -35.05 78.55 39.75
C MET A 1 -34.38 77.91 40.96
N ASN A 2 -34.77 76.68 41.33
CA ASN A 2 -34.04 75.89 42.32
C ASN A 2 -33.53 74.62 41.63
N THR A 3 -32.21 74.52 41.55
CA THR A 3 -31.43 73.45 40.92
C THR A 3 -31.67 72.09 41.58
N LEU A 4 -31.97 71.07 40.78
CA LEU A 4 -31.98 69.67 41.20
C LEU A 4 -30.54 69.18 41.34
N MET A 5 -30.07 69.00 42.57
CA MET A 5 -28.76 68.39 42.84
C MET A 5 -28.95 66.87 42.96
N ILE A 6 -28.52 66.11 41.94
CA ILE A 6 -28.45 64.64 42.02
C ILE A 6 -27.31 64.32 42.99
N LYS A 7 -27.67 63.92 44.22
CA LYS A 7 -26.71 63.75 45.31
C LYS A 7 -25.96 62.43 45.29
N ASP A 8 -26.37 61.44 44.51
CA ASP A 8 -25.64 60.18 44.41
C ASP A 8 -25.83 59.57 43.03
N LEU A 9 -24.85 59.78 42.14
CA LEU A 9 -24.64 58.91 40.98
C LEU A 9 -23.46 57.99 41.30
N SER A 10 -23.75 56.93 42.05
CA SER A 10 -22.87 55.78 42.24
C SER A 10 -23.67 54.51 42.00
N LEU A 11 -23.84 54.20 40.71
CA LEU A 11 -24.33 52.90 40.25
C LEU A 11 -23.35 51.80 40.69
N THR A 12 -23.79 50.94 41.59
CA THR A 12 -23.38 49.53 41.63
C THR A 12 -24.63 48.67 41.81
N ALA A 13 -25.48 48.62 40.77
CA ALA A 13 -26.38 47.48 40.65
C ALA A 13 -25.47 46.25 40.54
N GLN A 14 -25.34 45.48 41.63
CA GLN A 14 -24.70 44.18 41.58
C GLN A 14 -25.40 43.41 40.46
N LEU A 15 -24.66 43.07 39.41
CA LEU A 15 -25.18 42.13 38.44
C LEU A 15 -25.46 40.82 39.20
N ASP A 16 -26.71 40.40 39.20
CA ASP A 16 -27.10 39.05 39.61
C ASP A 16 -26.25 38.03 38.81
N SER A 17 -25.93 36.91 39.45
CA SER A 17 -25.36 35.70 38.86
C SER A 17 -25.81 35.41 37.41
N LYS A 18 -27.09 35.60 37.08
CA LYS A 18 -27.63 35.44 35.73
C LYS A 18 -27.09 36.46 34.75
N ALA A 19 -27.05 37.73 35.14
CA ALA A 19 -26.48 38.79 34.31
C ALA A 19 -24.94 38.68 34.22
N MET A 20 -24.28 38.21 35.28
CA MET A 20 -22.85 37.87 35.29
C MET A 20 -22.49 36.75 34.31
N SER A 21 -23.41 35.82 34.01
CA SER A 21 -23.20 34.76 33.00
C SER A 21 -23.10 35.31 31.58
N ALA A 22 -23.74 36.44 31.28
CA ALA A 22 -23.67 37.09 29.98
C ALA A 22 -22.42 37.96 29.79
N VAL A 23 -21.79 38.40 30.89
CA VAL A 23 -20.67 39.36 30.88
C VAL A 23 -19.32 38.71 30.54
N ARG A 24 -19.21 37.38 30.58
CA ARG A 24 -17.95 36.69 30.31
C ARG A 24 -18.18 35.28 29.76
N GLY A 25 -18.12 35.18 28.43
CA GLY A 25 -18.04 33.92 27.69
C GLY A 25 -19.35 33.53 27.03
N GLY A 26 -19.64 34.12 25.86
CA GLY A 26 -20.56 33.49 24.92
C GLY A 26 -20.14 32.04 24.69
N TYR A 27 -21.10 31.12 24.69
CA TYR A 27 -20.89 29.73 24.29
C TYR A 27 -20.54 29.68 22.80
N GLY A 28 -19.31 30.09 22.47
CA GLY A 28 -18.69 29.88 21.16
C GLY A 28 -18.33 28.41 21.06
N TYR A 29 -19.30 27.59 20.68
CA TYR A 29 -19.06 26.26 20.13
C TYR A 29 -17.89 26.38 19.13
N PRO A 30 -16.79 25.61 19.25
CA PRO A 30 -15.80 25.59 18.19
C PRO A 30 -16.50 25.07 16.94
N SER A 31 -16.56 25.90 15.91
CA SER A 31 -17.08 25.56 14.60
C SER A 31 -16.34 24.32 14.11
N SER A 32 -17.06 23.20 14.10
CA SER A 32 -16.94 22.06 13.19
C SER A 32 -15.83 22.14 12.14
N SER A 33 -14.57 22.00 12.55
CA SER A 33 -13.49 21.58 11.66
C SER A 33 -13.44 20.06 11.75
N PHE A 34 -14.42 19.41 11.11
CA PHE A 34 -14.36 17.99 10.80
C PHE A 34 -13.20 17.78 9.82
N PHE A 35 -11.99 17.61 10.34
CA PHE A 35 -10.91 17.04 9.55
C PHE A 35 -11.38 15.64 9.12
N ASN A 36 -11.72 15.51 7.84
CA ASN A 36 -12.02 14.22 7.23
C ASN A 36 -10.71 13.42 7.18
N PHE A 37 -10.47 12.61 8.21
CA PHE A 37 -9.42 11.59 8.20
C PHE A 37 -9.91 10.33 7.48
N THR A 38 -10.48 10.48 6.28
CA THR A 38 -10.74 9.30 5.45
C THR A 38 -9.39 8.65 5.15
N PRO A 39 -9.14 7.39 5.53
CA PRO A 39 -7.87 6.76 5.25
C PRO A 39 -7.67 6.75 3.74
N VAL A 40 -6.57 7.34 3.27
CA VAL A 40 -6.12 7.19 1.89
C VAL A 40 -5.76 5.72 1.73
N TYR A 41 -6.66 4.94 1.12
CA TYR A 41 -6.37 3.58 0.72
C TYR A 41 -5.37 3.63 -0.45
N ALA A 42 -4.10 3.45 -0.12
CA ALA A 42 -3.03 3.26 -1.10
C ALA A 42 -2.69 1.77 -1.13
N PRO A 43 -3.30 0.97 -2.01
CA PRO A 43 -2.98 -0.44 -2.12
C PRO A 43 -1.51 -0.59 -2.52
N ASN A 44 -0.72 -1.17 -1.62
CA ASN A 44 0.66 -1.50 -1.92
C ASN A 44 0.69 -2.82 -2.69
N ASN A 45 0.87 -2.74 -4.01
CA ASN A 45 1.02 -3.90 -4.89
C ASN A 45 2.50 -4.32 -5.06
N SER A 46 3.42 -3.84 -4.22
CA SER A 46 4.83 -4.21 -4.31
C SER A 46 5.00 -5.71 -4.08
N LYS A 47 5.61 -6.36 -5.07
CA LYS A 47 6.00 -7.77 -5.01
C LYS A 47 7.51 -7.83 -5.17
N THR A 48 8.19 -8.34 -4.16
CA THR A 48 9.62 -8.58 -4.22
C THR A 48 9.83 -10.05 -4.52
N VAL A 49 10.48 -10.35 -5.63
CA VAL A 49 10.85 -11.73 -5.97
C VAL A 49 12.36 -11.83 -6.04
N THR A 50 12.91 -12.58 -5.08
CA THR A 50 14.31 -13.00 -5.07
C THR A 50 14.34 -14.47 -5.43
N ALA A 51 14.81 -14.80 -6.61
CA ALA A 51 14.86 -16.18 -7.09
C ALA A 51 16.11 -16.42 -7.91
N THR A 52 16.71 -17.59 -7.70
CA THR A 52 17.81 -18.12 -8.50
C THR A 52 17.24 -19.26 -9.33
N GLN A 53 17.39 -19.20 -10.65
CA GLN A 53 16.98 -20.29 -11.52
C GLN A 53 18.19 -20.81 -12.28
N LEU A 54 18.49 -22.11 -12.13
CA LEU A 54 19.58 -22.78 -12.81
C LEU A 54 19.01 -23.95 -13.61
N ILE A 55 19.32 -24.00 -14.90
CA ILE A 55 19.11 -25.18 -15.74
C ILE A 55 20.46 -25.85 -15.94
N SER A 56 20.53 -27.14 -15.66
CA SER A 56 21.70 -27.97 -15.94
C SER A 56 21.26 -29.18 -16.75
N ASN A 57 21.32 -29.06 -18.07
CA ASN A 57 21.01 -30.16 -18.98
C ASN A 57 22.29 -30.88 -19.38
N GLU A 58 22.28 -32.20 -19.31
CA GLU A 58 23.29 -33.05 -19.93
C GLU A 58 22.58 -34.05 -20.85
N MET A 59 23.11 -34.22 -22.06
CA MET A 59 22.64 -35.21 -23.01
C MET A 59 23.83 -36.04 -23.47
N ASN A 60 23.81 -37.33 -23.12
CA ASN A 60 24.86 -38.28 -23.49
C ASN A 60 24.24 -39.38 -24.35
N ILE A 61 24.66 -39.46 -25.61
CA ILE A 61 24.14 -40.43 -26.57
C ILE A 61 25.32 -41.25 -27.09
N GLN A 62 25.24 -42.56 -26.89
CA GLN A 62 26.19 -43.53 -27.40
C GLN A 62 25.45 -44.45 -28.37
N ASN A 63 25.95 -44.56 -29.60
CA ASN A 63 25.37 -45.42 -30.63
C ASN A 63 26.47 -46.27 -31.26
N ALA A 64 26.34 -47.59 -31.12
CA ALA A 64 27.27 -48.58 -31.65
C ALA A 64 26.65 -49.34 -32.83
N ASN A 65 26.05 -48.62 -33.79
CA ASN A 65 25.40 -49.26 -34.92
C ASN A 65 26.40 -49.81 -35.93
N GLY A 66 26.14 -51.02 -36.43
CA GLY A 66 27.04 -51.72 -37.36
C GLY A 66 28.35 -52.21 -36.72
N ASN A 67 28.44 -52.26 -35.38
CA ASN A 67 29.67 -52.72 -34.71
C ASN A 67 29.82 -54.25 -34.81
N ASN A 68 31.01 -54.71 -35.19
CA ASN A 68 31.39 -56.12 -35.36
C ASN A 68 30.46 -56.92 -36.31
N ALA A 69 30.03 -56.31 -37.40
CA ALA A 69 29.01 -56.87 -38.27
C ALA A 69 29.58 -57.20 -39.67
N ALA A 70 29.49 -58.48 -40.08
CA ALA A 70 29.88 -58.94 -41.42
C ALA A 70 28.64 -59.29 -42.26
N PHE A 71 28.69 -59.01 -43.57
CA PHE A 71 27.60 -59.25 -44.54
C PHE A 71 26.27 -58.54 -44.22
N VAL A 72 26.32 -57.34 -43.65
CA VAL A 72 25.12 -56.58 -43.27
C VAL A 72 24.79 -55.50 -44.29
N THR A 73 23.51 -55.39 -44.65
CA THR A 73 22.95 -54.35 -45.51
C THR A 73 21.75 -53.69 -44.80
N GLY A 74 21.49 -52.42 -45.07
CA GLY A 74 20.35 -51.70 -44.46
C GLY A 74 20.57 -51.26 -43.00
N VAL A 75 21.82 -51.03 -42.59
CA VAL A 75 22.12 -50.61 -41.21
C VAL A 75 22.01 -49.09 -41.10
N THR A 76 20.89 -48.60 -40.55
CA THR A 76 20.64 -47.16 -40.37
C THR A 76 20.39 -46.84 -38.90
N THR A 77 20.98 -45.75 -38.39
CA THR A 77 20.50 -45.13 -37.15
C THR A 77 20.01 -43.73 -37.45
N THR A 78 18.82 -43.42 -36.98
CA THR A 78 18.35 -42.04 -36.87
C THR A 78 18.30 -41.70 -35.40
N ILE A 79 19.07 -40.68 -35.01
CA ILE A 79 19.06 -40.14 -33.65
C ILE A 79 18.65 -38.68 -33.79
N ASP A 80 17.48 -38.34 -33.27
CA ASP A 80 16.94 -36.99 -33.30
C ASP A 80 16.62 -36.53 -31.87
N PRO A 81 17.64 -36.15 -31.10
CA PRO A 81 17.45 -35.88 -29.69
C PRO A 81 17.15 -34.39 -29.49
N HIS A 82 16.15 -34.10 -28.67
CA HIS A 82 15.73 -32.73 -28.39
C HIS A 82 15.71 -32.47 -26.88
N VAL A 83 16.38 -31.39 -26.45
CA VAL A 83 16.28 -30.86 -25.09
C VAL A 83 15.65 -29.49 -25.16
N SER A 84 14.56 -29.31 -24.42
CA SER A 84 13.97 -28.00 -24.16
C SER A 84 13.89 -27.81 -22.65
N SER A 85 14.49 -26.73 -22.16
CA SER A 85 14.45 -26.36 -20.75
C SER A 85 14.15 -24.89 -20.61
N SER A 86 13.26 -24.56 -19.68
CA SER A 86 12.83 -23.18 -19.43
C SER A 86 12.74 -22.89 -17.94
N ASN A 87 13.23 -21.71 -17.57
CA ASN A 87 13.21 -21.17 -16.22
C ASN A 87 12.31 -19.93 -16.22
N ASN A 88 11.07 -20.08 -15.80
CA ASN A 88 10.08 -19.01 -15.85
C ASN A 88 9.66 -18.59 -14.43
N ILE A 89 9.87 -17.31 -14.11
CA ILE A 89 9.29 -16.66 -12.93
C ILE A 89 8.16 -15.75 -13.42
N ASN A 90 6.93 -16.08 -13.02
CA ASN A 90 5.76 -15.24 -13.27
C ASN A 90 5.30 -14.62 -11.95
N VAL A 91 5.12 -13.30 -11.93
CA VAL A 91 4.69 -12.54 -10.76
C VAL A 91 3.39 -11.82 -11.12
N TYR A 92 2.29 -12.25 -10.52
CA TYR A 92 0.95 -11.64 -10.64
C TYR A 92 0.56 -11.05 -9.31
#